data_AF-E8LFQ1-F1
#
_entry.id   AF-E8LFQ1-F1
#
_cell.length_a   1.000
_cell.length_b   1.000
_cell.length_c   1.000
_cell.angle_alpha   90.00
_cell.angle_beta   90.00
_cell.angle_gamma   90.00
#
_symmetry.space_group_name_H-M   'P 1'
#
loop_
_entity.id
_entity.type
_entity.pdbx_description
1 polymer ?
#
loop_
_entity_poly.entity_id
_entity_poly.type
_entity_poly.pdbx_seq_one_letter_code
_entity_poly.pdbx_strand_id
1 'polypeptide(L)' 'MGCDVGCPYIGRAFDNNWGLNDPTGFQDEVFREIISQIGGRIIRLKMQIEGGVYG' A
#
# COMPACT_ATOMS: atom_id res chain seq x y z
N MET A 1 2.05 2.00 3.59
CA MET A 1 3.22 2.74 3.06
C MET A 1 4.20 2.74 4.21
N GLY A 2 5.27 1.96 4.12
CA GLY A 2 6.11 1.67 5.27
C GLY A 2 7.05 2.84 5.55
N CYS A 3 6.58 3.84 6.28
CA CYS A 3 7.36 5.04 6.57
C CYS A 3 8.31 4.87 7.78
N ASP A 4 8.58 3.62 8.20
CA ASP A 4 9.47 3.23 9.30
C ASP A 4 9.26 3.94 10.65
N VAL A 5 8.11 4.58 10.83
CA VAL A 5 7.60 5.07 12.11
C VAL A 5 6.31 4.36 12.45
N GLY A 6 6.06 4.15 13.74
CA GLY A 6 4.82 3.54 14.20
C GLY A 6 3.61 4.36 13.74
N CYS A 7 2.67 3.72 13.04
CA CYS A 7 1.39 4.36 12.75
C CYS A 7 0.67 4.63 14.08
N PRO A 8 0.25 5.88 14.38
CA PRO A 8 -0.56 6.13 15.55
C PRO A 8 -1.84 5.29 15.46
N TYR A 9 -2.34 4.80 16.60
CA TYR A 9 -3.57 4.00 16.60
C TYR A 9 -4.77 4.87 16.22
N ILE A 10 -5.44 4.54 15.11
CA ILE A 10 -6.56 5.33 14.54
C ILE A 10 -7.92 4.60 14.66
N GLY A 11 -8.00 3.48 15.40
CA GLY A 11 -9.30 2.81 15.68
C GLY A 11 -10.09 2.38 14.44
N ARG A 12 -9.40 2.01 13.36
CA ARG A 12 -10.01 1.64 12.07
C ARG A 12 -10.19 0.13 11.94
N ALA A 13 -11.31 -0.30 11.36
CA ALA A 13 -11.64 -1.71 11.14
C ALA A 13 -10.65 -2.43 10.20
N PHE A 14 -9.96 -1.66 9.35
CA PHE A 14 -8.91 -2.14 8.48
C PHE A 14 -7.71 -1.20 8.56
N ASP A 15 -6.54 -1.77 8.81
CA ASP A 15 -5.26 -1.08 8.80
C ASP A 15 -4.24 -1.97 8.09
N ASN A 16 -3.70 -1.50 6.97
CA ASN A 16 -2.75 -2.27 6.20
C ASN A 16 -1.53 -1.43 5.86
N ASN A 17 -0.38 -1.88 6.35
CA ASN A 17 0.90 -1.37 5.92
C ASN A 17 1.45 -2.23 4.77
N TRP A 18 1.33 -1.70 3.55
CA TRP A 18 1.90 -2.32 2.36
C TRP A 18 3.43 -2.46 2.37
N GLY A 19 4.16 -1.83 3.28
CA GLY A 19 5.61 -2.01 3.39
C GLY A 19 6.39 -1.69 2.11
N LEU A 20 5.86 -0.76 1.30
CA LEU A 20 6.57 -0.26 0.12
C LEU A 20 7.73 0.62 0.57
N ASN A 21 8.89 0.40 -0.03
CA ASN A 21 10.08 1.20 0.22
C ASN A 21 9.87 2.64 -0.25
N ASP A 22 10.50 3.59 0.44
CA ASP A 22 10.58 4.97 -0.02
C ASP A 22 11.56 5.07 -1.20
N PRO A 23 11.10 5.43 -2.42
CA PRO A 23 11.97 5.57 -3.58
C PRO A 23 12.78 6.89 -3.56
N THR A 24 12.62 7.75 -2.55
CA THR A 24 13.35 9.02 -2.45
C THR A 24 14.87 8.80 -2.51
N GLY A 25 15.54 9.53 -3.41
CA GLY A 25 16.99 9.42 -3.62
C GLY A 25 17.43 8.30 -4.56
N PHE A 26 16.49 7.49 -5.08
CA PHE A 26 16.76 6.47 -6.09
C PHE A 26 16.43 6.96 -7.52
N GLN A 27 16.79 6.15 -8.51
CA GLN A 27 16.52 6.43 -9.92
C GLN A 27 15.04 6.20 -10.28
N ASP A 28 14.58 6.85 -11.35
CA ASP A 28 13.21 6.75 -11.88
C ASP A 28 12.70 5.32 -12.13
N GLU A 29 13.60 4.36 -12.38
CA GLU A 29 13.24 2.94 -12.49
C GLU A 29 12.59 2.42 -11.19
N VAL A 30 13.16 2.79 -10.03
CA VAL A 30 12.66 2.40 -8.71
C VAL A 30 11.29 3.03 -8.45
N PHE A 31 11.10 4.29 -8.85
CA PHE A 31 9.79 4.95 -8.79
C PHE A 31 8.75 4.21 -9.63
N ARG A 32 9.10 3.86 -10.87
CA ARG A 32 8.21 3.11 -11.78
C ARG A 32 7.83 1.74 -11.22
N GLU A 33 8.77 1.05 -10.60
CA GLU A 33 8.52 -0.22 -9.93
C GLU A 33 7.53 -0.06 -8.77
N ILE A 34 7.75 0.91 -7.88
CA ILE A 34 6.85 1.17 -6.75
C ILE A 34 5.45 1.56 -7.23
N ILE A 35 5.34 2.39 -8.27
CA ILE A 35 4.05 2.76 -8.88
C ILE A 35 3.31 1.53 -9.40
N SER A 36 4.01 0.63 -10.10
CA SER A 36 3.44 -0.63 -10.60
C SER A 36 2.91 -1.51 -9.46
N GLN A 37 3.69 -1.64 -8.37
CA GLN A 37 3.28 -2.39 -7.19
C GLN A 37 2.03 -1.78 -6.52
N ILE A 38 1.95 -0.45 -6.41
CA ILE A 38 0.79 0.26 -5.89
C ILE A 38 -0.44 -0.04 -6.75
N GLY A 39 -0.32 0.08 -8.08
CA GLY A 39 -1.41 -0.19 -9.02
C GLY A 39 -1.99 -1.59 -8.86
N GLY A 40 -1.13 -2.62 -8.80
CA GLY A 40 -1.57 -4.00 -8.60
C GLY A 40 -2.28 -4.25 -7.27
N ARG A 41 -1.81 -3.61 -6.19
CA ARG A 41 -2.42 -3.73 -4.85
C ARG A 41 -3.79 -3.04 -4.78
N ILE A 42 -3.95 -1.89 -5.43
CA ILE A 42 -5.24 -1.20 -5.52
C ILE A 42 -6.27 -2.07 -6.25
N ILE A 43 -5.92 -2.67 -7.38
CA ILE A 43 -6.83 -3.54 -8.15
C ILE A 43 -7.27 -4.74 -7.29
N ARG A 44 -6.33 -5.39 -6.60
CA ARG A 44 -6.64 -6.51 -5.69
C ARG A 44 -7.55 -6.07 -4.55
N LEU A 45 -7.23 -4.95 -3.91
CA LEU A 45 -8.04 -4.42 -2.80
C LEU A 45 -9.46 -4.09 -3.26
N LYS A 46 -9.61 -3.47 -4.44
CA LYS A 46 -10.92 -3.21 -5.05
C LYS A 46 -11.72 -4.50 -5.22
N MET A 47 -11.12 -5.55 -5.79
CA MET A 47 -11.78 -6.84 -5.97
C MET A 47 -12.21 -7.48 -4.65
N GLN A 48 -11.41 -7.34 -3.59
CA GLN A 48 -11.76 -7.89 -2.28
C GLN A 48 -12.93 -7.12 -1.62
N ILE A 49 -12.99 -5.80 -1.80
CA ILE A 49 -14.09 -4.97 -1.30
C ILE A 49 -15.38 -5.28 -2.07
N GLU A 50 -15.31 -5.32 -3.41
CA GLU A 50 -16.47 -5.63 -4.27
C GLU A 50 -16.95 -7.08 -4.08
N GLY A 51 -16.04 -8.02 -3.84
CA GLY A 51 -16.33 -9.43 -3.59
C GLY A 51 -16.82 -9.75 -2.16
N GLY A 52 -16.96 -8.73 -1.30
CA GLY A 52 -17.46 -8.93 0.08
C GLY A 52 -16.51 -9.69 1.01
N VAL A 53 -15.22 -9.76 0.69
CA VAL A 53 -14.21 -10.49 1.49
C VAL A 53 -13.83 -9.73 2.77
N TYR A 54 -14.23 -8.46 2.87
CA TYR A 54 -14.03 -7.58 4.03
C TYR A 54 -15.37 -7.18 4.69
N GLY A 55 -16.27 -8.15 4.88
CA GLY A 55 -17.49 -8.03 5.68
C GLY A 55 -17.36 -8.71 7.03
#